data_AF-A0A7H8HBL8-F1
#
_entry.id   AF-A0A7H8HBL8-F1
#
_cell.length_a   1.000
_cell.length_b   1.000
_cell.length_c   1.000
_cell.angle_alpha   90.00
_cell.angle_beta   90.00
_cell.angle_gamma   90.00
#
_symmetry.space_group_name_H-M   'P 1'
#
loop_
_entity.id
_entity.type
_entity.pdbx_description
1 polymer ?
#
loop_
_entity_poly.entity_id
_entity_poly.type
_entity_poly.pdbx_seq_one_letter_code
_entity_poly.pdbx_strand_id
1 'polypeptide(L)'
;MPDDASRPDPRLPALPRSDTATQRARLRELSPRIMWLTAAVIAVLTAGAVVVLWWAATAGLNGPELVSARLDALKVGLSVAVGSGGVVALYLSWRRQHSTEADLDNRERTLAHQEHDAAERRLTELYLKAVEQLGSPQAAVRHGGLYALERVAQDNPRQRQTVVNVICAYLRNPYVPPPETSGPRPLGVRRPLLRSTAVRRTLTPVVGGAHVRENQLQEREVRLTAQRILKFHLLPGMDTFWHDIEIDLTGATLIGFSFNNCTMATAAFNGATFTGAAWFVQATFTRGAWFGRATFTGDAWFDYSTFAGNVQFDRTTFAVDARFSRATFNGGGSFRGAAFTGGAGFNEATFTSNASFSQATFTGTAAFRKATFADVADFDDATFNGESRFDGTTRMGLAFNPIERYASLCDEDVSDPREGAV
;
A
#
# COMPACT_ATOMS: atom_id res chain seq x y z
N MET A 1 -18.21 -24.31 33.19
CA MET A 1 -18.55 -22.98 33.73
C MET A 1 -17.45 -22.03 33.30
N PRO A 2 -17.69 -21.09 32.38
CA PRO A 2 -16.72 -20.07 32.06
C PRO A 2 -16.87 -18.91 33.03
N ASP A 3 -15.73 -18.53 33.61
CA ASP A 3 -15.54 -17.43 34.53
C ASP A 3 -15.61 -16.08 33.82
N ASP A 4 -15.95 -15.11 34.66
CA ASP A 4 -16.46 -13.78 34.40
C ASP A 4 -15.35 -12.73 34.13
N ALA A 5 -15.77 -11.65 33.47
CA ALA A 5 -15.22 -10.30 33.53
C ALA A 5 -13.83 -10.02 32.92
N SER A 6 -13.89 -9.74 31.61
CA SER A 6 -13.31 -8.53 31.01
C SER A 6 -13.48 -7.29 31.90
N ARG A 7 -12.41 -6.85 32.57
CA ARG A 7 -12.34 -5.61 33.34
C ARG A 7 -11.70 -4.49 32.48
N PRO A 8 -12.38 -3.37 32.20
CA PRO A 8 -11.78 -2.24 31.51
C PRO A 8 -10.90 -1.40 32.45
N ASP A 9 -9.81 -0.87 31.90
CA ASP A 9 -8.85 0.04 32.52
C ASP A 9 -9.50 1.39 32.93
N PRO A 10 -9.37 1.85 34.19
CA PRO A 10 -10.07 3.04 34.70
C PRO A 10 -9.40 4.39 34.41
N ARG A 11 -8.46 4.51 33.46
CA ARG A 11 -7.66 5.75 33.27
C ARG A 11 -7.71 6.44 31.91
N LEU A 12 -8.73 6.22 31.10
CA LEU A 12 -9.00 7.07 29.92
C LEU A 12 -10.46 7.55 29.91
N PRO A 13 -10.72 8.87 29.81
CA PRO A 13 -12.07 9.36 29.60
C PRO A 13 -12.57 8.86 28.25
N ALA A 14 -13.66 8.09 28.27
CA ALA A 14 -14.35 7.65 27.07
C ALA A 14 -14.75 8.90 26.26
N LEU A 15 -14.13 9.10 25.10
CA LEU A 15 -14.59 10.09 24.13
C LEU A 15 -16.06 9.79 23.81
N PRO A 16 -16.96 10.78 23.89
CA PRO A 16 -18.34 10.56 23.51
C PRO A 16 -18.34 10.20 22.02
N ARG A 17 -18.76 8.97 21.71
CA ARG A 17 -19.17 8.60 20.36
C ARG A 17 -20.31 9.54 19.98
N SER A 18 -20.01 10.54 19.17
CA SER A 18 -21.02 11.34 18.50
C SER A 18 -21.61 10.54 17.34
N ASP A 19 -22.24 9.41 17.67
CA ASP A 19 -23.29 8.80 16.85
C ASP A 19 -24.60 9.55 17.14
N THR A 20 -24.57 10.87 16.99
CA THR A 20 -25.78 11.65 16.75
C THR A 20 -25.90 11.80 15.25
N ALA A 21 -26.00 10.65 14.55
CA ALA A 21 -26.78 10.58 13.34
C ALA A 21 -28.11 11.24 13.70
N THR A 22 -28.29 12.46 13.23
CA THR A 22 -29.46 13.27 13.50
C THR A 22 -30.57 12.54 12.76
N GLN A 23 -31.19 11.57 13.44
CA GLN A 23 -32.45 10.96 13.07
C GLN A 23 -33.46 12.08 13.22
N ARG A 24 -33.43 13.03 12.26
CA ARG A 24 -34.48 14.01 12.03
C ARG A 24 -35.72 13.15 11.95
N ALA A 25 -36.53 13.24 13.01
CA ALA A 25 -37.81 12.57 13.09
C ALA A 25 -38.46 12.78 11.73
N ARG A 26 -38.67 11.69 10.97
CA ARG A 26 -39.50 11.74 9.76
C ARG A 26 -40.83 12.27 10.26
N LEU A 27 -41.07 13.56 10.07
CA LEU A 27 -42.38 14.16 10.27
C LEU A 27 -43.29 13.28 9.42
N ARG A 28 -44.20 12.54 10.08
CA ARG A 28 -45.14 11.65 9.40
C ARG A 28 -45.77 12.47 8.28
N GLU A 29 -45.44 12.13 7.04
CA GLU A 29 -46.12 12.69 5.88
C GLU A 29 -47.61 12.39 6.10
N LEU A 30 -48.38 13.44 6.42
CA LEU A 30 -49.82 13.34 6.54
C LEU A 30 -50.32 12.81 5.21
N SER A 31 -50.89 11.60 5.23
CA SER A 31 -51.39 10.94 4.04
C SER A 31 -52.25 11.91 3.22
N PRO A 32 -52.06 11.99 1.88
CA PRO A 32 -52.83 12.88 1.02
C PRO A 32 -54.34 12.80 1.25
N ARG A 33 -54.83 11.63 1.66
CA ARG A 33 -56.24 11.37 1.98
C ARG A 33 -56.71 12.10 3.23
N ILE A 34 -55.90 12.12 4.29
CA ILE A 34 -56.23 12.78 5.57
C ILE A 34 -56.33 14.29 5.37
N MET A 35 -55.49 14.82 4.48
CA MET A 35 -55.41 16.25 4.20
C MET A 35 -56.55 16.74 3.27
N TRP A 36 -56.98 15.93 2.30
CA TRP A 36 -58.20 16.20 1.54
C TRP A 36 -59.46 16.09 2.41
N LEU A 37 -59.47 15.16 3.36
CA LEU A 37 -60.55 15.03 4.34
C LEU A 37 -60.69 16.27 5.22
N THR A 38 -59.59 16.82 5.76
CA THR A 38 -59.65 18.03 6.59
C THR A 38 -60.11 19.25 5.80
N ALA A 39 -59.65 19.42 4.56
CA ALA A 39 -60.12 20.50 3.69
C ALA A 39 -61.62 20.38 3.36
N ALA A 40 -62.09 19.15 3.07
CA ALA A 40 -63.51 18.89 2.82
C ALA A 40 -64.37 19.14 4.07
N VAL A 41 -63.89 18.73 5.26
CA VAL A 41 -64.58 18.97 6.54
C VAL A 41 -64.70 20.47 6.82
N ILE A 42 -63.64 21.26 6.60
CA ILE A 42 -63.68 22.71 6.79
C ILE A 42 -64.68 23.35 5.82
N ALA A 43 -64.71 22.93 4.55
CA ALA A 43 -65.66 23.44 3.56
C ALA A 43 -67.13 23.10 3.90
N VAL A 44 -67.38 21.89 4.42
CA VAL A 44 -68.71 21.47 4.85
C VAL A 44 -69.14 22.23 6.10
N LEU A 45 -68.24 22.43 7.07
CA LEU A 45 -68.53 23.19 8.30
C LEU A 45 -68.83 24.67 8.00
N THR A 46 -68.09 25.30 7.10
CA THR A 46 -68.36 26.69 6.70
C THR A 46 -69.66 26.81 5.92
N ALA A 47 -69.95 25.90 4.99
CA ALA A 47 -71.23 25.87 4.29
C ALA A 47 -72.41 25.65 5.26
N GLY A 48 -72.26 24.74 6.22
CA GLY A 48 -73.25 24.50 7.27
C GLY A 48 -73.50 25.73 8.14
N ALA A 49 -72.45 26.43 8.56
CA ALA A 49 -72.57 27.65 9.36
C ALA A 49 -73.30 28.77 8.59
N VAL A 50 -73.02 28.93 7.28
CA VAL A 50 -73.72 29.90 6.43
C VAL A 50 -75.21 29.57 6.31
N VAL A 51 -75.57 28.30 6.12
CA VAL A 51 -76.97 27.86 6.03
C VAL A 51 -77.71 28.08 7.37
N VAL A 52 -77.08 27.78 8.50
CA VAL A 52 -77.67 28.00 9.83
C VAL A 52 -77.88 29.48 10.11
N LEU A 53 -76.88 30.32 9.83
CA LEU A 53 -76.99 31.77 9.97
C LEU A 53 -78.05 32.36 9.03
N TRP A 54 -78.14 31.85 7.81
CA TRP A 54 -79.18 32.24 6.85
C TRP A 54 -80.59 31.92 7.38
N TRP A 55 -80.77 30.71 7.91
CA TRP A 55 -82.06 30.27 8.44
C TRP A 55 -82.45 31.07 9.69
N ALA A 56 -81.51 31.27 10.62
CA ALA A 56 -81.73 32.07 11.82
C ALA A 56 -82.01 33.54 11.52
N ALA A 57 -81.34 34.14 10.54
CA ALA A 57 -81.51 35.55 10.17
C ALA A 57 -82.78 35.83 9.34
N THR A 58 -83.46 34.80 8.82
CA THR A 58 -84.66 34.96 7.97
C THR A 58 -85.94 34.42 8.60
N ALA A 59 -85.85 33.76 9.76
CA ALA A 59 -87.01 33.21 10.47
C ALA A 59 -87.87 34.35 11.07
N GLY A 60 -89.14 34.44 10.64
CA GLY A 60 -90.14 35.34 11.22
C GLY A 60 -90.23 36.74 10.62
N LEU A 61 -89.41 37.08 9.61
CA LEU A 61 -89.43 38.37 8.93
C LEU A 61 -90.36 38.37 7.70
N ASN A 62 -91.18 39.41 7.54
CA ASN A 62 -92.08 39.60 6.38
C ASN A 62 -91.88 40.99 5.76
N GLY A 63 -91.89 41.08 4.42
CA GLY A 63 -91.78 42.36 3.69
C GLY A 63 -90.35 42.87 3.51
N PRO A 64 -90.11 44.20 3.47
CA PRO A 64 -88.84 44.81 3.04
C PRO A 64 -87.63 44.49 3.93
N GLU A 65 -87.83 44.16 5.20
CA GLU A 65 -86.75 43.77 6.14
C GLU A 65 -86.10 42.42 5.77
N LEU A 66 -86.87 41.48 5.17
CA LEU A 66 -86.37 40.20 4.69
C LEU A 66 -85.37 40.38 3.53
N VAL A 67 -85.59 41.39 2.69
CA VAL A 67 -84.74 41.67 1.53
C VAL A 67 -83.38 42.20 1.98
N SER A 68 -83.35 43.08 2.99
CA SER A 68 -82.11 43.59 3.57
C SER A 68 -81.31 42.48 4.26
N ALA A 69 -81.96 41.64 5.06
CA ALA A 69 -81.32 40.52 5.75
C ALA A 69 -80.68 39.51 4.78
N ARG A 70 -81.35 39.22 3.65
CA ARG A 70 -80.78 38.35 2.60
C ARG A 70 -79.59 38.97 1.88
N LEU A 71 -79.61 40.28 1.65
CA LEU A 71 -78.50 41.01 1.02
C LEU A 71 -77.24 41.02 1.91
N ASP A 72 -77.41 41.22 3.22
CA ASP A 72 -76.27 41.21 4.15
C ASP A 72 -75.74 39.79 4.38
N ALA A 73 -76.61 38.77 4.43
CA ALA A 73 -76.19 37.37 4.44
C ALA A 73 -75.41 36.98 3.16
N LEU A 74 -75.81 37.50 2.00
CA LEU A 74 -75.11 37.27 0.73
C LEU A 74 -73.70 37.89 0.74
N LYS A 75 -73.56 39.12 1.28
CA LYS A 75 -72.25 39.78 1.43
C LYS A 75 -71.32 39.02 2.37
N VAL A 76 -71.85 38.48 3.48
CA VAL A 76 -71.08 37.65 4.43
C VAL A 76 -70.69 36.32 3.79
N GLY A 77 -71.60 35.68 3.04
CA GLY A 77 -71.28 34.45 2.30
C GLY A 77 -70.17 34.65 1.26
N LEU A 78 -70.19 35.80 0.56
CA LEU A 78 -69.18 36.14 -0.46
C LEU A 78 -67.79 36.35 0.16
N SER A 79 -67.69 37.02 1.32
CA SER A 79 -66.39 37.26 1.99
C SER A 79 -65.79 35.98 2.59
N VAL A 80 -66.63 35.08 3.10
CA VAL A 80 -66.20 33.76 3.58
C VAL A 80 -65.71 32.88 2.41
N ALA A 81 -66.39 32.91 1.27
CA ALA A 81 -65.98 32.20 0.06
C ALA A 81 -64.60 32.69 -0.45
N VAL A 82 -64.40 34.01 -0.52
CA VAL A 82 -63.10 34.60 -0.93
C VAL A 82 -61.99 34.25 0.07
N GLY A 83 -62.25 34.31 1.38
CA GLY A 83 -61.27 33.95 2.41
C GLY A 83 -60.85 32.47 2.34
N SER A 84 -61.81 31.56 2.13
CA SER A 84 -61.52 30.13 1.99
C SER A 84 -60.73 29.79 0.72
N GLY A 85 -60.97 30.49 -0.40
CA GLY A 85 -60.16 30.36 -1.62
C GLY A 85 -58.70 30.76 -1.42
N GLY A 86 -58.43 31.82 -0.64
CA GLY A 86 -57.08 32.24 -0.28
C GLY A 86 -56.30 31.20 0.53
N VAL A 87 -56.96 30.53 1.48
CA VAL A 87 -56.36 29.44 2.27
C VAL A 87 -55.99 28.24 1.39
N VAL A 88 -56.85 27.87 0.45
CA VAL A 88 -56.56 26.80 -0.51
C VAL A 88 -55.39 27.15 -1.42
N ALA A 89 -55.30 28.41 -1.88
CA ALA A 89 -54.19 28.89 -2.70
C ALA A 89 -52.85 28.87 -1.95
N LEU A 90 -52.82 29.35 -0.70
CA LEU A 90 -51.64 29.29 0.16
C LEU A 90 -51.20 27.84 0.44
N TYR A 91 -52.16 26.96 0.67
CA TYR A 91 -51.89 25.55 0.89
C TYR A 91 -51.33 24.86 -0.38
N LEU A 92 -51.88 25.14 -1.56
CA LEU A 92 -51.33 24.63 -2.82
C LEU A 92 -49.93 25.18 -3.10
N SER A 93 -49.68 26.45 -2.75
CA SER A 93 -48.35 27.07 -2.84
C SER A 93 -47.35 26.37 -1.91
N TRP A 94 -47.70 26.19 -0.64
CA TRP A 94 -46.87 25.49 0.35
C TRP A 94 -46.56 24.06 -0.10
N ARG A 95 -47.55 23.33 -0.63
CA ARG A 95 -47.34 21.98 -1.16
C ARG A 95 -46.38 21.95 -2.35
N ARG A 96 -46.53 22.89 -3.30
CA ARG A 96 -45.62 22.98 -4.45
C ARG A 96 -44.20 23.25 -3.98
N GLN A 97 -44.02 24.22 -3.08
CA GLN A 97 -42.72 24.57 -2.53
C GLN A 97 -42.06 23.36 -1.83
N HIS A 98 -42.81 22.65 -0.99
CA HIS A 98 -42.26 21.52 -0.26
C HIS A 98 -41.92 20.33 -1.17
N SER A 99 -42.71 20.11 -2.23
CA SER A 99 -42.37 19.11 -3.26
C SER A 99 -41.12 19.48 -4.05
N THR A 100 -40.90 20.76 -4.33
CA THR A 100 -39.68 21.22 -5.03
C THR A 100 -38.46 21.15 -4.13
N GLU A 101 -38.59 21.44 -2.85
CA GLU A 101 -37.50 21.29 -1.86
C GLU A 101 -37.08 19.82 -1.71
N ALA A 102 -38.05 18.90 -1.63
CA ALA A 102 -37.76 17.47 -1.56
C ALA A 102 -37.15 16.92 -2.85
N ASP A 103 -37.57 17.43 -4.01
CA ASP A 103 -37.00 17.03 -5.29
C ASP A 103 -35.56 17.57 -5.47
N LEU A 104 -35.27 18.76 -4.96
CA LEU A 104 -33.90 19.32 -4.95
C LEU A 104 -32.97 18.51 -4.04
N ASP A 105 -33.39 18.17 -2.82
CA ASP A 105 -32.59 17.33 -1.89
C ASP A 105 -32.34 15.92 -2.48
N ASN A 106 -33.35 15.33 -3.13
CA ASN A 106 -33.16 14.06 -3.84
C ASN A 106 -32.19 14.21 -5.02
N ARG A 107 -32.30 15.29 -5.80
CA ARG A 107 -31.39 15.55 -6.93
C ARG A 107 -29.96 15.73 -6.45
N GLU A 108 -29.71 16.52 -5.42
CA GLU A 108 -28.38 16.72 -4.84
C GLU A 108 -27.75 15.37 -4.43
N ARG A 109 -28.51 14.51 -3.75
CA ARG A 109 -28.03 13.16 -3.38
C ARG A 109 -27.75 12.28 -4.59
N THR A 110 -28.62 12.30 -5.61
CA THR A 110 -28.40 11.51 -6.82
C THR A 110 -27.18 11.99 -7.61
N LEU A 111 -26.95 13.31 -7.66
CA LEU A 111 -25.78 13.89 -8.32
C LEU A 111 -24.50 13.52 -7.57
N ALA A 112 -24.50 13.62 -6.24
CA ALA A 112 -23.35 13.19 -5.43
C ALA A 112 -23.03 11.70 -5.63
N HIS A 113 -24.04 10.82 -5.62
CA HIS A 113 -23.86 9.40 -5.92
C HIS A 113 -23.35 9.17 -7.35
N GLN A 114 -23.88 9.90 -8.35
CA GLN A 114 -23.42 9.82 -9.73
C GLN A 114 -21.97 10.30 -9.90
N GLU A 115 -21.56 11.37 -9.22
CA GLU A 115 -20.18 11.86 -9.25
C GLU A 115 -19.20 10.85 -8.66
N HIS A 116 -19.55 10.24 -7.54
CA HIS A 116 -18.78 9.15 -6.94
C HIS A 116 -18.68 7.94 -7.88
N ASP A 117 -19.80 7.46 -8.41
CA ASP A 117 -19.84 6.33 -9.35
C ASP A 117 -19.04 6.63 -10.63
N ALA A 118 -19.14 7.86 -11.15
CA ALA A 118 -18.40 8.28 -12.35
C ALA A 118 -16.89 8.37 -12.08
N ALA A 119 -16.48 8.87 -10.91
CA ALA A 119 -15.08 8.92 -10.51
C ALA A 119 -14.47 7.51 -10.37
N GLU A 120 -15.20 6.59 -9.73
CA GLU A 120 -14.76 5.18 -9.58
C GLU A 120 -14.67 4.47 -10.93
N ARG A 121 -15.65 4.68 -11.83
CA ARG A 121 -15.61 4.12 -13.19
C ARG A 121 -14.44 4.67 -14.00
N ARG A 122 -14.22 5.99 -13.95
CA ARG A 122 -13.10 6.64 -14.64
C ARG A 122 -11.75 6.10 -14.15
N LEU A 123 -11.60 5.92 -12.84
CA LEU A 123 -10.39 5.34 -12.25
C LEU A 123 -10.19 3.89 -12.74
N THR A 124 -11.25 3.10 -12.73
CA THR A 124 -11.22 1.71 -13.22
C THR A 124 -10.83 1.64 -14.70
N GLU A 125 -11.35 2.54 -15.53
CA GLU A 125 -11.03 2.63 -16.95
C GLU A 125 -9.57 3.04 -17.19
N LEU A 126 -9.07 4.05 -16.47
CA LEU A 126 -7.65 4.47 -16.55
C LEU A 126 -6.71 3.35 -16.15
N TYR A 127 -7.06 2.63 -15.09
CA TYR A 127 -6.30 1.47 -14.62
C TYR A 127 -6.30 0.34 -15.65
N LEU A 128 -7.48 -0.03 -16.18
CA LEU A 128 -7.62 -1.08 -17.19
C LEU A 128 -6.79 -0.75 -18.44
N LYS A 129 -6.86 0.50 -18.91
CA LYS A 129 -6.08 0.98 -20.05
C LYS A 129 -4.57 0.90 -19.81
N ALA A 130 -4.12 1.27 -18.62
CA ALA A 130 -2.69 1.22 -18.27
C ALA A 130 -2.17 -0.22 -18.17
N VAL A 131 -2.99 -1.13 -17.63
CA VAL A 131 -2.68 -2.58 -17.58
C VAL A 131 -2.67 -3.18 -18.98
N GLU A 132 -3.61 -2.83 -19.86
CA GLU A 132 -3.62 -3.26 -21.26
C GLU A 132 -2.35 -2.79 -21.99
N GLN A 133 -1.93 -1.54 -21.78
CA GLN A 133 -0.69 -1.01 -22.33
C GLN A 133 0.55 -1.76 -21.85
N LEU A 134 0.55 -2.25 -20.61
CA LEU A 134 1.64 -3.06 -20.05
C LEU A 134 1.77 -4.43 -20.72
N GLY A 135 0.68 -4.95 -21.31
CA GLY A 135 0.67 -6.18 -22.11
C GLY A 135 1.14 -6.00 -23.57
N SER A 136 1.42 -4.77 -24.01
CA SER A 136 1.80 -4.50 -25.40
C SER A 136 3.16 -5.11 -25.77
N PRO A 137 3.33 -5.62 -27.00
CA PRO A 137 4.64 -6.07 -27.48
C PRO A 137 5.65 -4.91 -27.61
N GLN A 138 5.17 -3.67 -27.75
CA GLN A 138 6.02 -2.49 -27.92
C GLN A 138 6.45 -1.92 -26.55
N ALA A 139 7.76 -1.85 -26.30
CA ALA A 139 8.29 -1.33 -25.04
C ALA A 139 7.86 0.13 -24.75
N ALA A 140 7.78 0.98 -25.78
CA ALA A 140 7.32 2.36 -25.63
C ALA A 140 5.89 2.45 -25.06
N VAL A 141 4.99 1.55 -25.47
CA VAL A 141 3.62 1.50 -24.94
C VAL A 141 3.61 1.00 -23.50
N ARG A 142 4.45 0.01 -23.16
CA ARG A 142 4.59 -0.47 -21.78
C ARG A 142 5.14 0.60 -20.84
N HIS A 143 6.11 1.41 -21.29
CA HIS A 143 6.57 2.59 -20.54
C HIS A 143 5.43 3.58 -20.29
N GLY A 144 4.62 3.87 -21.32
CA GLY A 144 3.42 4.71 -21.16
C GLY A 144 2.45 4.17 -20.11
N GLY A 145 2.21 2.84 -20.12
CA GLY A 145 1.39 2.16 -19.13
C GLY A 145 1.94 2.28 -17.70
N LEU A 146 3.25 2.10 -17.51
CA LEU A 146 3.90 2.26 -16.20
C LEU A 146 3.73 3.69 -15.65
N TYR A 147 3.97 4.72 -16.47
CA TYR A 147 3.79 6.11 -16.05
C TYR A 147 2.32 6.48 -15.82
N ALA A 148 1.39 5.87 -16.56
CA ALA A 148 -0.04 6.03 -16.32
C ALA A 148 -0.45 5.42 -14.97
N LEU A 149 0.03 4.21 -14.65
CA LEU A 149 -0.18 3.57 -13.34
C LEU A 149 0.41 4.41 -12.20
N GLU A 150 1.64 4.92 -12.37
CA GLU A 150 2.28 5.80 -11.40
C GLU A 150 1.42 7.04 -11.10
N ARG A 151 0.94 7.73 -12.14
CA ARG A 151 0.06 8.90 -11.97
C ARG A 151 -1.24 8.52 -11.26
N VAL A 152 -1.88 7.40 -11.62
CA VAL A 152 -3.09 6.93 -10.95
C VAL A 152 -2.84 6.70 -9.46
N ALA A 153 -1.72 6.06 -9.09
CA ALA A 153 -1.36 5.83 -7.69
C ALA A 153 -1.03 7.13 -6.93
N GLN A 154 -0.39 8.09 -7.60
CA GLN A 154 -0.03 9.36 -6.99
C GLN A 154 -1.28 10.18 -6.62
N ASP A 155 -2.27 10.22 -7.52
CA ASP A 155 -3.52 10.96 -7.31
C ASP A 155 -4.48 10.21 -6.36
N ASN A 156 -4.30 8.89 -6.16
CA ASN A 156 -5.21 8.05 -5.41
C ASN A 156 -4.47 7.19 -4.37
N PRO A 157 -4.25 7.69 -3.15
CA PRO A 157 -3.49 6.99 -2.11
C PRO A 157 -4.00 5.57 -1.80
N ARG A 158 -5.33 5.35 -1.87
CA ARG A 158 -5.95 4.03 -1.66
C ARG A 158 -5.55 2.98 -2.69
N GLN A 159 -5.06 3.39 -3.86
CA GLN A 159 -4.69 2.51 -4.96
C GLN A 159 -3.19 2.24 -5.08
N ARG A 160 -2.36 2.86 -4.24
CA ARG A 160 -0.90 2.71 -4.28
C ARG A 160 -0.47 1.25 -4.18
N GLN A 161 -1.02 0.51 -3.22
CA GLN A 161 -0.71 -0.91 -3.07
C GLN A 161 -1.16 -1.73 -4.29
N THR A 162 -2.34 -1.45 -4.85
CA THR A 162 -2.83 -2.11 -6.07
C THR A 162 -1.88 -1.89 -7.24
N VAL A 163 -1.43 -0.66 -7.44
CA VAL A 163 -0.48 -0.32 -8.51
C VAL A 163 0.89 -0.97 -8.28
N VAL A 164 1.40 -0.96 -7.05
CA VAL A 164 2.63 -1.67 -6.68
C VAL A 164 2.50 -3.16 -7.00
N ASN A 165 1.35 -3.78 -6.69
CA ASN A 165 1.09 -5.19 -6.98
C ASN A 165 1.14 -5.49 -8.49
N VAL A 166 0.62 -4.59 -9.34
CA VAL A 166 0.70 -4.73 -10.81
C VAL A 166 2.14 -4.62 -11.30
N ILE A 167 2.89 -3.63 -10.82
CA ILE A 167 4.29 -3.44 -11.20
C ILE A 167 5.12 -4.65 -10.76
N CYS A 168 4.87 -5.16 -9.55
CA CYS A 168 5.48 -6.38 -9.04
C CYS A 168 5.10 -7.61 -9.87
N ALA A 169 3.82 -7.78 -10.24
CA ALA A 169 3.38 -8.85 -11.13
C ALA A 169 4.09 -8.80 -12.49
N TYR A 170 4.26 -7.62 -13.07
CA TYR A 170 5.04 -7.45 -14.30
C TYR A 170 6.51 -7.87 -14.13
N LEU A 171 7.17 -7.45 -13.05
CA LEU A 171 8.56 -7.80 -12.77
C LEU A 171 8.76 -9.31 -12.49
N ARG A 172 7.75 -10.00 -11.97
CA ARG A 172 7.76 -11.45 -11.76
C ARG A 172 7.64 -12.28 -13.04
N ASN A 173 7.30 -11.68 -14.18
CA ASN A 173 7.30 -12.42 -15.44
C ASN A 173 8.71 -13.00 -15.73
N PRO A 174 8.83 -14.19 -16.33
CA PRO A 174 10.13 -14.78 -16.65
C PRO A 174 10.95 -13.86 -17.56
N TYR A 175 12.23 -13.67 -17.21
CA TYR A 175 13.14 -12.86 -18.00
C TYR A 175 14.56 -13.42 -17.90
N VAL A 176 15.21 -13.58 -19.04
CA VAL A 176 16.61 -13.97 -19.13
C VAL A 176 17.40 -12.76 -19.61
N PRO A 177 18.26 -12.15 -18.78
CA PRO A 177 19.07 -11.02 -19.20
C PRO A 177 20.01 -11.44 -20.34
N PRO A 178 20.25 -10.56 -21.32
CA PRO A 178 21.29 -10.80 -22.30
C PRO A 178 22.64 -10.88 -21.57
N PRO A 179 23.56 -11.75 -22.00
CA PRO A 179 24.87 -11.88 -21.37
C PRO A 179 25.58 -10.53 -21.40
N GLU A 180 26.03 -10.07 -20.23
CA GLU A 180 26.76 -8.81 -20.13
C GLU A 180 28.04 -8.91 -20.97
N THR A 181 28.21 -8.00 -21.93
CA THR A 181 29.48 -7.87 -22.69
C THR A 181 30.61 -7.21 -21.89
N SER A 182 30.47 -7.08 -20.58
CA SER A 182 31.48 -6.57 -19.65
C SER A 182 32.31 -7.70 -19.04
N GLY A 183 33.01 -8.45 -19.90
CA GLY A 183 34.29 -9.00 -19.47
C GLY A 183 35.31 -7.86 -19.33
N PRO A 184 36.29 -7.92 -18.41
CA PRO A 184 37.37 -6.95 -18.41
C PRO A 184 38.00 -6.95 -19.80
N ARG A 185 37.94 -5.83 -20.52
CA ARG A 185 38.83 -5.63 -21.67
C ARG A 185 40.24 -5.76 -21.11
N PRO A 186 41.07 -6.70 -21.59
CA PRO A 186 42.47 -6.70 -21.22
C PRO A 186 43.04 -5.37 -21.70
N LEU A 187 43.31 -4.47 -20.75
CA LEU A 187 44.09 -3.26 -21.01
C LEU A 187 45.47 -3.73 -21.50
N GLY A 188 45.74 -3.49 -22.77
CA GLY A 188 47.11 -3.39 -23.26
C GLY A 188 47.91 -4.69 -23.41
N VAL A 189 47.37 -5.70 -24.10
CA VAL A 189 48.28 -6.60 -24.86
C VAL A 189 48.55 -5.95 -26.20
N ARG A 190 49.75 -5.37 -26.36
CA ARG A 190 50.27 -4.94 -27.67
C ARG A 190 50.22 -6.14 -28.62
N ARG A 191 49.32 -6.09 -29.61
CA ARG A 191 49.34 -7.07 -30.72
C ARG A 191 50.66 -6.91 -31.49
N PRO A 192 51.43 -7.99 -31.73
CA PRO A 192 52.41 -7.98 -32.79
C PRO A 192 51.66 -7.87 -34.13
N LEU A 193 52.11 -6.97 -35.00
CA LEU A 193 51.66 -6.86 -36.38
C LEU A 193 52.08 -8.13 -37.13
N LEU A 194 51.22 -9.15 -37.17
CA LEU A 194 51.37 -10.26 -38.11
C LEU A 194 50.47 -10.04 -39.32
N ARG A 195 51.15 -9.90 -40.45
CA ARG A 195 50.62 -9.78 -41.81
C ARG A 195 49.62 -10.90 -42.12
N SER A 196 48.49 -10.49 -42.69
CA SER A 196 47.84 -11.07 -43.87
C SER A 196 48.02 -12.58 -44.10
N THR A 197 46.98 -13.35 -43.75
CA THR A 197 46.22 -14.13 -44.75
C THR A 197 44.75 -14.14 -44.35
N ALA A 198 43.91 -13.61 -45.22
CA ALA A 198 42.47 -13.51 -45.02
C ALA A 198 41.80 -14.87 -45.24
N VAL A 199 41.51 -15.59 -44.15
CA VAL A 199 40.41 -16.54 -44.16
C VAL A 199 39.14 -15.72 -43.88
N ARG A 200 38.43 -15.38 -44.95
CA ARG A 200 37.10 -14.76 -44.88
C ARG A 200 36.14 -15.80 -44.30
N ARG A 201 36.09 -15.89 -42.96
CA ARG A 201 35.04 -16.62 -42.25
C ARG A 201 33.76 -15.84 -42.50
N THR A 202 32.93 -16.33 -43.42
CA THR A 202 31.57 -15.85 -43.66
C THR A 202 30.78 -16.11 -42.38
N LEU A 203 30.81 -15.15 -41.46
CA LEU A 203 29.85 -15.07 -40.37
C LEU A 203 28.53 -14.70 -41.04
N THR A 204 27.76 -15.71 -41.42
CA THR A 204 26.32 -15.53 -41.65
C THR A 204 25.76 -14.91 -40.37
N PRO A 205 25.17 -13.70 -40.42
CA PRO A 205 24.55 -13.14 -39.23
C PRO A 205 23.44 -14.10 -38.83
N VAL A 206 23.46 -14.57 -37.58
CA VAL A 206 22.35 -15.34 -37.00
C VAL A 206 21.19 -14.35 -36.85
N VAL A 207 20.40 -14.19 -37.92
CA VAL A 207 19.33 -13.19 -38.02
C VAL A 207 18.31 -13.34 -36.88
N GLY A 208 18.08 -14.56 -36.39
CA GLY A 208 17.20 -14.81 -35.24
C GLY A 208 17.76 -14.35 -33.89
N GLY A 209 19.09 -14.37 -33.70
CA GLY A 209 19.72 -14.00 -32.43
C GLY A 209 19.82 -12.49 -32.21
N ALA A 210 19.79 -11.70 -33.29
CA ALA A 210 19.76 -10.23 -33.19
C ALA A 210 18.40 -9.74 -32.67
N HIS A 211 17.30 -10.27 -33.23
CA HIS A 211 15.94 -9.85 -32.85
C HIS A 211 15.57 -10.29 -31.42
N VAL A 212 15.95 -11.51 -31.01
CA VAL A 212 15.75 -11.97 -29.62
C VAL A 212 16.52 -11.07 -28.63
N ARG A 213 17.78 -10.73 -28.93
CA ARG A 213 18.58 -9.82 -28.10
C ARG A 213 17.98 -8.42 -28.04
N GLU A 214 17.47 -7.90 -29.15
CA GLU A 214 16.79 -6.60 -29.18
C GLU A 214 15.54 -6.60 -28.28
N ASN A 215 14.69 -7.64 -28.37
CA ASN A 215 13.51 -7.77 -27.51
C ASN A 215 13.89 -7.90 -26.03
N GLN A 216 14.96 -8.63 -25.70
CA GLN A 216 15.50 -8.72 -24.33
C GLN A 216 15.99 -7.36 -23.83
N LEU A 217 16.70 -6.59 -24.66
CA LEU A 217 17.16 -5.25 -24.29
C LEU A 217 15.98 -4.28 -24.09
N GLN A 218 14.96 -4.33 -24.95
CA GLN A 218 13.76 -3.53 -24.77
C GLN A 218 13.02 -3.91 -23.48
N GLU A 219 12.88 -5.20 -23.18
CA GLU A 219 12.27 -5.68 -21.94
C GLU A 219 13.10 -5.28 -20.70
N ARG A 220 14.43 -5.31 -20.81
CA ARG A 220 15.34 -4.80 -19.77
C ARG A 220 15.02 -3.36 -19.40
N GLU A 221 14.87 -2.49 -20.39
CA GLU A 221 14.62 -1.06 -20.14
C GLU A 221 13.27 -0.84 -19.44
N VAL A 222 12.22 -1.55 -19.84
CA VAL A 222 10.90 -1.45 -19.18
C VAL A 222 10.98 -1.94 -17.72
N ARG A 223 11.68 -3.04 -17.47
CA ARG A 223 11.92 -3.57 -16.10
C ARG A 223 12.73 -2.62 -15.23
N LEU A 224 13.72 -1.94 -15.80
CA LEU A 224 14.49 -0.91 -15.09
C LEU A 224 13.60 0.28 -14.75
N THR A 225 12.70 0.71 -15.64
CA THR A 225 11.71 1.74 -15.34
C THR A 225 10.77 1.32 -14.20
N ALA A 226 10.24 0.09 -14.24
CA ALA A 226 9.42 -0.45 -13.15
C ALA A 226 10.15 -0.45 -11.79
N GLN A 227 11.40 -0.91 -11.75
CA GLN A 227 12.24 -0.87 -10.54
C GLN A 227 12.50 0.56 -10.04
N ARG A 228 12.73 1.51 -10.95
CA ARG A 228 12.93 2.93 -10.61
C ARG A 228 11.69 3.56 -10.01
N ILE A 229 10.50 3.29 -10.54
CA ILE A 229 9.23 3.78 -9.99
C ILE A 229 9.04 3.25 -8.57
N LEU A 230 9.25 1.94 -8.35
CA LEU A 230 9.18 1.36 -7.00
C LEU A 230 10.17 2.05 -6.05
N LYS A 231 11.45 2.14 -6.43
CA LYS A 231 12.47 2.82 -5.60
C LYS A 231 12.07 4.25 -5.27
N PHE A 232 11.64 5.02 -6.26
CA PHE A 232 11.33 6.44 -6.10
C PHE A 232 10.24 6.68 -5.05
N HIS A 233 9.19 5.84 -5.05
CA HIS A 233 8.08 5.97 -4.11
C HIS A 233 8.33 5.35 -2.74
N LEU A 234 9.40 4.57 -2.57
CA LEU A 234 9.80 4.01 -1.26
C LEU A 234 10.88 4.84 -0.57
N LEU A 235 11.40 5.89 -1.22
CA LEU A 235 12.38 6.79 -0.63
C LEU A 235 11.67 7.77 0.34
N PRO A 236 11.94 7.70 1.65
CA PRO A 236 11.38 8.63 2.62
C PRO A 236 11.96 10.03 2.42
N GLY A 237 11.24 11.05 2.88
CA GLY A 237 11.66 12.46 2.78
C GLY A 237 11.30 13.16 1.46
N MET A 238 10.68 12.44 0.53
CA MET A 238 10.10 13.00 -0.69
C MET A 238 8.59 13.16 -0.53
N ASP A 239 8.00 14.20 -1.14
CA ASP A 239 6.53 14.40 -1.17
C ASP A 239 5.79 13.24 -1.87
N THR A 240 6.52 12.47 -2.68
CA THR A 240 6.04 11.31 -3.41
C THR A 240 6.16 9.99 -2.63
N PHE A 241 6.62 10.02 -1.37
CA PHE A 241 6.80 8.82 -0.56
C PHE A 241 5.48 8.12 -0.23
N TRP A 242 5.44 6.81 -0.51
CA TRP A 242 4.31 5.94 -0.23
C TRP A 242 4.59 5.13 1.04
N HIS A 243 3.83 5.42 2.08
CA HIS A 243 3.94 4.77 3.38
C HIS A 243 3.30 3.38 3.35
N ASP A 244 3.81 2.49 4.19
CA ASP A 244 3.21 1.18 4.50
C ASP A 244 3.02 0.24 3.29
N ILE A 245 3.92 0.34 2.30
CA ILE A 245 3.86 -0.46 1.07
C ILE A 245 4.46 -1.86 1.27
N GLU A 246 3.76 -2.86 0.71
CA GLU A 246 4.21 -4.24 0.60
C GLU A 246 4.70 -4.54 -0.83
N ILE A 247 5.78 -5.30 -0.95
CA ILE A 247 6.39 -5.65 -2.24
C ILE A 247 6.52 -7.16 -2.34
N ASP A 248 5.98 -7.72 -3.41
CA ASP A 248 6.12 -9.14 -3.75
C ASP A 248 6.83 -9.32 -5.08
N LEU A 249 8.14 -9.53 -5.00
CA LEU A 249 9.02 -9.83 -6.13
C LEU A 249 9.51 -11.29 -6.06
N THR A 250 8.70 -12.19 -5.48
CA THR A 250 8.95 -13.63 -5.43
C THR A 250 9.23 -14.19 -6.83
N GLY A 251 10.36 -14.88 -6.99
CA GLY A 251 10.79 -15.48 -8.25
C GLY A 251 11.22 -14.49 -9.34
N ALA A 252 11.24 -13.18 -9.07
CA ALA A 252 11.57 -12.18 -10.08
C ALA A 252 13.07 -12.19 -10.44
N THR A 253 13.39 -11.84 -11.69
CA THR A 253 14.76 -11.50 -12.10
C THR A 253 14.93 -9.98 -12.07
N LEU A 254 15.75 -9.50 -11.13
CA LEU A 254 15.99 -8.09 -10.83
C LEU A 254 17.40 -7.70 -11.30
N ILE A 255 17.58 -6.47 -11.78
CA ILE A 255 18.77 -6.08 -12.57
C ILE A 255 19.38 -4.81 -11.97
N GLY A 256 20.59 -4.91 -11.40
CA GLY A 256 21.24 -3.78 -10.72
C GLY A 256 20.34 -3.18 -9.63
N PHE A 257 19.64 -4.05 -8.91
CA PHE A 257 18.53 -3.66 -8.03
C PHE A 257 19.02 -2.81 -6.86
N SER A 258 18.34 -1.70 -6.59
CA SER A 258 18.76 -0.77 -5.53
C SER A 258 17.57 -0.19 -4.79
N PHE A 259 17.47 -0.54 -3.51
CA PHE A 259 16.57 0.01 -2.50
C PHE A 259 17.33 0.71 -1.37
N ASN A 260 18.49 1.31 -1.69
CA ASN A 260 19.21 2.13 -0.72
C ASN A 260 18.30 3.23 -0.16
N ASN A 261 18.37 3.43 1.15
CA ASN A 261 17.59 4.41 1.90
C ASN A 261 16.06 4.23 1.79
N CYS A 262 15.56 3.14 1.21
CA CYS A 262 14.13 2.94 1.03
C CYS A 262 13.48 2.41 2.31
N THR A 263 12.24 2.83 2.58
CA THR A 263 11.40 2.30 3.64
C THR A 263 10.23 1.56 3.02
N MET A 264 10.04 0.31 3.42
CA MET A 264 8.90 -0.52 3.02
C MET A 264 8.40 -1.33 4.20
N ALA A 265 7.15 -1.75 4.12
CA ALA A 265 6.55 -2.49 5.21
C ALA A 265 6.94 -3.97 5.14
N THR A 266 6.67 -4.60 4.00
CA THR A 266 6.87 -6.03 3.77
C THR A 266 7.58 -6.20 2.44
N ALA A 267 8.62 -7.04 2.37
CA ALA A 267 9.35 -7.24 1.13
C ALA A 267 9.66 -8.73 0.89
N ALA A 268 8.97 -9.34 -0.06
CA ALA A 268 9.16 -10.72 -0.47
C ALA A 268 9.98 -10.80 -1.76
N PHE A 269 11.10 -11.50 -1.67
CA PHE A 269 12.08 -11.81 -2.72
C PHE A 269 12.40 -13.31 -2.75
N ASN A 270 11.51 -14.16 -2.23
CA ASN A 270 11.74 -15.60 -2.17
C ASN A 270 11.98 -16.15 -3.58
N GLY A 271 13.06 -16.91 -3.78
CA GLY A 271 13.43 -17.43 -5.10
C GLY A 271 13.80 -16.38 -6.15
N ALA A 272 13.90 -15.09 -5.79
CA ALA A 272 14.28 -14.05 -6.73
C ALA A 272 15.76 -14.17 -7.13
N THR A 273 16.11 -13.74 -8.34
CA THR A 273 17.49 -13.65 -8.82
C THR A 273 17.88 -12.18 -8.99
N PHE A 274 18.87 -11.74 -8.22
CA PHE A 274 19.47 -10.42 -8.35
C PHE A 274 20.69 -10.50 -9.26
N THR A 275 20.57 -9.91 -10.45
CA THR A 275 21.61 -9.86 -11.47
C THR A 275 22.40 -8.56 -11.36
N GLY A 276 23.73 -8.67 -11.26
CA GLY A 276 24.59 -7.56 -10.87
C GLY A 276 24.53 -7.26 -9.36
N ALA A 277 25.11 -6.13 -8.96
CA ALA A 277 25.12 -5.72 -7.55
C ALA A 277 23.70 -5.34 -7.06
N ALA A 278 23.36 -5.81 -5.86
CA ALA A 278 22.09 -5.56 -5.19
C ALA A 278 22.31 -4.72 -3.93
N TRP A 279 21.58 -3.61 -3.83
CA TRP A 279 21.86 -2.56 -2.85
C TRP A 279 20.64 -2.32 -1.95
N PHE A 280 20.81 -2.56 -0.66
CA PHE A 280 19.84 -2.36 0.43
C PHE A 280 20.47 -1.56 1.58
N VAL A 281 21.47 -0.74 1.27
CA VAL A 281 22.21 0.07 2.25
C VAL A 281 21.25 1.07 2.87
N GLN A 282 21.16 1.10 4.20
CA GLN A 282 20.20 1.94 4.95
C GLN A 282 18.72 1.68 4.59
N ALA A 283 18.40 0.51 4.01
CA ALA A 283 17.01 0.14 3.80
C ALA A 283 16.32 -0.18 5.14
N THR A 284 15.06 0.21 5.29
CA THR A 284 14.24 -0.08 6.47
C THR A 284 13.04 -0.95 6.09
N PHE A 285 12.94 -2.11 6.72
CA PHE A 285 11.81 -3.03 6.60
C PHE A 285 11.03 -2.98 7.92
N THR A 286 9.86 -2.33 7.93
CA THR A 286 9.11 -2.10 9.17
C THR A 286 8.34 -3.33 9.65
N ARG A 287 8.12 -4.31 8.77
CA ARG A 287 7.59 -5.64 9.08
C ARG A 287 8.57 -6.71 8.54
N GLY A 288 8.09 -7.75 7.88
CA GLY A 288 8.92 -8.88 7.45
C GLY A 288 9.68 -8.66 6.14
N ALA A 289 10.83 -9.33 5.99
CA ALA A 289 11.58 -9.38 4.75
C ALA A 289 12.00 -10.83 4.43
N TRP A 290 11.70 -11.32 3.23
CA TRP A 290 11.90 -12.73 2.87
C TRP A 290 12.75 -12.86 1.61
N PHE A 291 13.96 -13.37 1.75
CA PHE A 291 14.93 -13.63 0.69
C PHE A 291 15.21 -15.14 0.54
N GLY A 292 14.35 -16.00 1.08
CA GLY A 292 14.56 -17.43 1.10
C GLY A 292 14.70 -18.02 -0.31
N ARG A 293 15.74 -18.83 -0.54
CA ARG A 293 16.10 -19.38 -1.86
C ARG A 293 16.43 -18.32 -2.93
N ALA A 294 16.61 -17.05 -2.56
CA ALA A 294 17.07 -16.03 -3.50
C ALA A 294 18.52 -16.28 -3.93
N THR A 295 18.90 -15.76 -5.09
CA THR A 295 20.26 -15.82 -5.62
C THR A 295 20.77 -14.42 -5.92
N PHE A 296 21.87 -14.02 -5.29
CA PHE A 296 22.59 -12.78 -5.60
C PHE A 296 23.81 -13.13 -6.43
N THR A 297 23.82 -12.76 -7.72
CA THR A 297 24.92 -13.11 -8.63
C THR A 297 26.08 -12.12 -8.58
N GLY A 298 25.83 -10.90 -8.09
CA GLY A 298 26.85 -9.89 -7.78
C GLY A 298 26.91 -9.64 -6.27
N ASP A 299 27.53 -8.52 -5.89
CA ASP A 299 27.60 -8.15 -4.48
C ASP A 299 26.22 -7.82 -3.89
N ALA A 300 25.99 -8.18 -2.63
CA ALA A 300 24.74 -7.92 -1.92
C ALA A 300 25.01 -7.08 -0.66
N TRP A 301 24.64 -5.80 -0.68
CA TRP A 301 24.99 -4.84 0.37
C TRP A 301 23.76 -4.43 1.18
N PHE A 302 23.74 -4.83 2.45
CA PHE A 302 22.72 -4.55 3.45
C PHE A 302 23.29 -3.71 4.60
N ASP A 303 24.45 -3.08 4.41
CA ASP A 303 25.09 -2.28 5.46
C ASP A 303 24.12 -1.21 6.00
N TYR A 304 24.10 -1.02 7.31
CA TYR A 304 23.22 -0.07 8.00
C TYR A 304 21.70 -0.29 7.80
N SER A 305 21.28 -1.42 7.22
CA SER A 305 19.85 -1.73 7.09
C SER A 305 19.21 -2.04 8.44
N THR A 306 17.90 -1.80 8.53
CA THR A 306 17.10 -2.10 9.73
C THR A 306 15.96 -3.04 9.36
N PHE A 307 15.91 -4.20 10.00
CA PHE A 307 14.83 -5.17 9.90
C PHE A 307 14.03 -5.14 11.21
N ALA A 308 12.90 -4.44 11.21
CA ALA A 308 12.06 -4.30 12.40
C ALA A 308 11.30 -5.60 12.72
N GLY A 309 10.84 -6.32 11.69
CA GLY A 309 10.27 -7.66 11.81
C GLY A 309 11.28 -8.77 11.51
N ASN A 310 10.77 -10.00 11.36
CA ASN A 310 11.60 -11.16 11.04
C ASN A 310 12.18 -11.04 9.62
N VAL A 311 13.43 -11.47 9.46
CA VAL A 311 14.08 -11.59 8.16
C VAL A 311 14.56 -13.01 7.90
N GLN A 312 14.39 -13.48 6.66
CA GLN A 312 14.79 -14.81 6.24
C GLN A 312 15.69 -14.76 5.01
N PHE A 313 16.90 -15.27 5.13
CA PHE A 313 17.86 -15.57 4.06
C PHE A 313 18.08 -17.08 3.94
N ASP A 314 17.07 -17.88 4.28
CA ASP A 314 17.17 -19.33 4.30
C ASP A 314 17.45 -19.89 2.90
N ARG A 315 18.51 -20.69 2.77
CA ARG A 315 18.96 -21.27 1.50
C ARG A 315 19.22 -20.20 0.42
N THR A 316 19.52 -18.97 0.82
CA THR A 316 19.96 -17.90 -0.10
C THR A 316 21.38 -18.18 -0.56
N THR A 317 21.68 -17.91 -1.83
CA THR A 317 23.04 -17.98 -2.37
C THR A 317 23.57 -16.57 -2.63
N PHE A 318 24.71 -16.25 -2.02
CA PHE A 318 25.48 -15.03 -2.28
C PHE A 318 26.75 -15.41 -3.06
N ALA A 319 26.75 -15.14 -4.36
CA ALA A 319 27.79 -15.61 -5.28
C ALA A 319 29.12 -14.83 -5.18
N VAL A 320 29.05 -13.58 -4.71
CA VAL A 320 30.19 -12.68 -4.49
C VAL A 320 30.16 -12.24 -3.03
N ASP A 321 30.42 -10.97 -2.71
CA ASP A 321 30.45 -10.50 -1.33
C ASP A 321 29.04 -10.16 -0.83
N ALA A 322 28.72 -10.59 0.39
CA ALA A 322 27.52 -10.20 1.12
C ALA A 322 27.90 -9.42 2.37
N ARG A 323 27.36 -8.20 2.51
CA ARG A 323 27.66 -7.32 3.64
C ARG A 323 26.40 -6.93 4.39
N PHE A 324 26.46 -7.08 5.70
CA PHE A 324 25.44 -6.75 6.69
C PHE A 324 26.08 -5.92 7.82
N SER A 325 27.17 -5.20 7.52
CA SER A 325 27.89 -4.47 8.56
C SER A 325 27.00 -3.39 9.16
N ARG A 326 26.93 -3.33 10.49
CA ARG A 326 26.04 -2.40 11.21
C ARG A 326 24.55 -2.55 10.85
N ALA A 327 24.14 -3.69 10.27
CA ALA A 327 22.73 -3.99 10.10
C ALA A 327 22.10 -4.31 11.46
N THR A 328 20.84 -3.92 11.64
CA THR A 328 20.08 -4.16 12.86
C THR A 328 18.91 -5.10 12.58
N PHE A 329 18.87 -6.21 13.30
CA PHE A 329 17.85 -7.26 13.22
C PHE A 329 17.05 -7.25 14.53
N ASN A 330 15.93 -6.50 14.53
CA ASN A 330 15.08 -6.38 15.70
C ASN A 330 14.17 -7.62 15.87
N GLY A 331 13.66 -8.14 14.75
CA GLY A 331 13.04 -9.46 14.70
C GLY A 331 14.07 -10.58 14.59
N GLY A 332 13.60 -11.83 14.46
CA GLY A 332 14.47 -12.98 14.25
C GLY A 332 15.18 -12.90 12.88
N GLY A 333 16.50 -13.15 12.87
CA GLY A 333 17.33 -13.19 11.67
C GLY A 333 17.73 -14.61 11.31
N SER A 334 17.17 -15.16 10.24
CA SER A 334 17.49 -16.53 9.80
C SER A 334 18.33 -16.54 8.53
N PHE A 335 19.42 -17.30 8.54
CA PHE A 335 20.35 -17.56 7.44
C PHE A 335 20.54 -19.07 7.25
N ARG A 336 19.51 -19.85 7.60
CA ARG A 336 19.61 -21.31 7.65
C ARG A 336 19.93 -21.89 6.28
N GLY A 337 21.01 -22.64 6.17
CA GLY A 337 21.44 -23.23 4.90
C GLY A 337 21.87 -22.21 3.85
N ALA A 338 22.11 -20.96 4.23
CA ALA A 338 22.60 -19.94 3.30
C ALA A 338 24.03 -20.27 2.84
N ALA A 339 24.33 -19.99 1.57
CA ALA A 339 25.65 -20.20 0.98
C ALA A 339 26.30 -18.85 0.67
N PHE A 340 27.41 -18.56 1.33
CA PHE A 340 28.26 -17.39 1.09
C PHE A 340 29.52 -17.84 0.36
N THR A 341 29.58 -17.64 -0.96
CA THR A 341 30.74 -18.10 -1.74
C THR A 341 31.88 -17.08 -1.74
N GLY A 342 31.55 -15.78 -1.72
CA GLY A 342 32.52 -14.71 -1.45
C GLY A 342 32.60 -14.36 0.04
N GLY A 343 33.03 -13.13 0.36
CA GLY A 343 33.14 -12.66 1.74
C GLY A 343 31.77 -12.38 2.37
N ALA A 344 31.57 -12.81 3.61
CA ALA A 344 30.39 -12.55 4.42
C ALA A 344 30.75 -11.63 5.60
N GLY A 345 30.29 -10.38 5.55
CA GLY A 345 30.57 -9.38 6.59
C GLY A 345 29.36 -9.07 7.45
N PHE A 346 29.44 -9.34 8.75
CA PHE A 346 28.47 -9.02 9.80
C PHE A 346 29.10 -8.13 10.89
N ASN A 347 30.15 -7.38 10.54
CA ASN A 347 30.87 -6.55 11.50
C ASN A 347 29.93 -5.50 12.13
N GLU A 348 29.93 -5.40 13.45
CA GLU A 348 29.07 -4.49 14.21
C GLU A 348 27.56 -4.68 13.94
N ALA A 349 27.14 -5.82 13.38
CA ALA A 349 25.73 -6.16 13.22
C ALA A 349 25.11 -6.45 14.59
N THR A 350 23.84 -6.06 14.77
CA THR A 350 23.10 -6.26 16.03
C THR A 350 21.89 -7.14 15.79
N PHE A 351 21.82 -8.27 16.49
CA PHE A 351 20.68 -9.18 16.53
C PHE A 351 20.03 -9.09 17.90
N THR A 352 18.84 -8.49 17.99
CA THR A 352 18.16 -8.32 19.29
C THR A 352 17.28 -9.52 19.66
N SER A 353 16.94 -10.35 18.68
CA SER A 353 16.19 -11.60 18.80
C SER A 353 17.03 -12.77 18.28
N ASN A 354 16.45 -13.97 18.24
CA ASN A 354 17.09 -15.18 17.74
C ASN A 354 17.76 -14.98 16.37
N ALA A 355 19.03 -15.37 16.27
CA ALA A 355 19.79 -15.44 15.03
C ALA A 355 20.15 -16.90 14.74
N SER A 356 19.79 -17.43 13.57
CA SER A 356 20.19 -18.79 13.17
C SER A 356 20.99 -18.75 11.89
N PHE A 357 22.20 -19.29 11.96
CA PHE A 357 23.11 -19.60 10.86
C PHE A 357 23.26 -21.12 10.69
N SER A 358 22.30 -21.90 11.21
CA SER A 358 22.37 -23.36 11.14
C SER A 358 22.52 -23.84 9.69
N GLN A 359 23.40 -24.80 9.45
CA GLN A 359 23.70 -25.36 8.12
C GLN A 359 24.23 -24.33 7.11
N ALA A 360 24.55 -23.10 7.51
CA ALA A 360 25.11 -22.10 6.61
C ALA A 360 26.54 -22.47 6.19
N THR A 361 26.90 -22.19 4.94
CA THR A 361 28.25 -22.45 4.41
C THR A 361 28.94 -21.14 4.06
N PHE A 362 30.07 -20.86 4.71
CA PHE A 362 30.94 -19.72 4.47
C PHE A 362 32.20 -20.20 3.75
N THR A 363 32.27 -19.95 2.44
CA THR A 363 33.43 -20.35 1.62
C THR A 363 34.52 -19.28 1.64
N GLY A 364 34.13 -18.00 1.51
CA GLY A 364 35.03 -16.87 1.71
C GLY A 364 35.19 -16.49 3.19
N THR A 365 35.81 -15.35 3.44
CA THR A 365 36.00 -14.81 4.81
C THR A 365 34.65 -14.53 5.47
N ALA A 366 34.45 -15.02 6.69
CA ALA A 366 33.28 -14.72 7.52
C ALA A 366 33.70 -13.81 8.69
N ALA A 367 33.24 -12.56 8.69
CA ALA A 367 33.64 -11.57 9.69
C ALA A 367 32.44 -11.12 10.53
N PHE A 368 32.46 -11.45 11.81
CA PHE A 368 31.46 -11.09 12.83
C PHE A 368 32.05 -10.13 13.88
N ARG A 369 33.06 -9.34 13.51
CA ARG A 369 33.81 -8.52 14.47
C ARG A 369 32.88 -7.53 15.16
N LYS A 370 32.89 -7.49 16.49
CA LYS A 370 32.00 -6.63 17.29
C LYS A 370 30.51 -6.83 17.03
N ALA A 371 30.09 -7.97 16.47
CA ALA A 371 28.69 -8.30 16.34
C ALA A 371 28.06 -8.51 17.73
N THR A 372 26.78 -8.16 17.88
CA THR A 372 26.03 -8.33 19.13
C THR A 372 24.88 -9.29 18.92
N PHE A 373 24.83 -10.34 19.74
CA PHE A 373 23.71 -11.29 19.80
C PHE A 373 23.04 -11.19 21.17
N ALA A 374 21.89 -10.52 21.23
CA ALA A 374 21.18 -10.28 22.48
C ALA A 374 20.32 -11.47 22.95
N ASP A 375 20.07 -12.44 22.07
CA ASP A 375 19.36 -13.68 22.36
C ASP A 375 20.14 -14.88 21.75
N VAL A 376 19.49 -16.02 21.53
CA VAL A 376 20.10 -17.24 20.98
C VAL A 376 20.75 -16.98 19.62
N ALA A 377 22.01 -17.38 19.50
CA ALA A 377 22.77 -17.40 18.25
C ALA A 377 23.15 -18.84 17.92
N ASP A 378 22.42 -19.42 16.97
CA ASP A 378 22.56 -20.81 16.54
C ASP A 378 23.48 -20.92 15.32
N PHE A 379 24.55 -21.70 15.43
CA PHE A 379 25.51 -21.99 14.37
C PHE A 379 25.65 -23.50 14.13
N ASP A 380 24.66 -24.30 14.54
CA ASP A 380 24.70 -25.76 14.41
C ASP A 380 24.85 -26.18 12.94
N ASP A 381 25.78 -27.10 12.67
CA ASP A 381 26.15 -27.55 11.32
C ASP A 381 26.61 -26.44 10.36
N ALA A 382 26.93 -25.24 10.85
CA ALA A 382 27.54 -24.19 10.02
C ALA A 382 28.97 -24.62 9.61
N THR A 383 29.35 -24.33 8.38
CA THR A 383 30.68 -24.68 7.84
C THR A 383 31.45 -23.41 7.48
N PHE A 384 32.65 -23.25 8.03
CA PHE A 384 33.57 -22.15 7.72
C PHE A 384 34.79 -22.70 6.98
N ASN A 385 34.80 -22.60 5.65
CA ASN A 385 35.93 -23.04 4.83
C ASN A 385 36.98 -21.94 4.64
N GLY A 386 36.55 -20.68 4.75
CA GLY A 386 37.43 -19.50 4.73
C GLY A 386 37.81 -19.02 6.14
N GLU A 387 38.56 -17.92 6.21
CA GLU A 387 38.93 -17.31 7.50
C GLU A 387 37.69 -16.80 8.25
N SER A 388 37.55 -17.15 9.53
CA SER A 388 36.46 -16.69 10.39
C SER A 388 36.98 -15.75 11.48
N ARG A 389 36.37 -14.57 11.63
CA ARG A 389 36.77 -13.55 12.62
C ARG A 389 35.60 -13.20 13.54
N PHE A 390 35.76 -13.44 14.83
CA PHE A 390 34.75 -13.18 15.87
C PHE A 390 35.23 -12.20 16.95
N ASP A 391 36.34 -11.48 16.73
CA ASP A 391 36.90 -10.59 17.75
C ASP A 391 35.92 -9.48 18.18
N GLY A 392 35.78 -9.30 19.49
CA GLY A 392 34.87 -8.32 20.09
C GLY A 392 33.39 -8.68 20.03
N THR A 393 33.00 -9.89 19.59
CA THR A 393 31.60 -10.34 19.57
C THR A 393 31.03 -10.39 20.99
N THR A 394 29.85 -9.81 21.21
CA THR A 394 29.18 -9.77 22.52
C THR A 394 27.92 -10.62 22.53
N ARG A 395 27.62 -11.27 23.66
CA ARG A 395 26.50 -12.21 23.84
C ARG A 395 25.75 -11.97 25.15
N MET A 396 24.42 -11.97 25.13
CA MET A 396 23.55 -11.96 26.32
C MET A 396 22.53 -13.13 26.30
N GLY A 397 22.97 -14.39 26.41
CA GLY A 397 22.03 -15.53 26.49
C GLY A 397 22.67 -16.90 26.28
N LEU A 398 22.08 -18.01 26.74
CA LEU A 398 22.71 -19.35 26.79
C LEU A 398 22.55 -20.23 25.51
N ALA A 399 23.13 -19.87 24.34
CA ALA A 399 23.84 -20.80 23.44
C ALA A 399 24.66 -20.01 22.38
N PHE A 400 25.96 -20.27 22.26
CA PHE A 400 26.82 -19.81 21.15
C PHE A 400 27.92 -20.86 21.03
N ASN A 401 27.84 -21.67 19.99
CA ASN A 401 28.79 -22.75 19.73
C ASN A 401 29.39 -22.53 18.32
N PRO A 402 30.41 -21.67 18.19
CA PRO A 402 31.01 -21.35 16.90
C PRO A 402 31.93 -22.48 16.38
N ILE A 403 31.83 -23.69 16.93
CA ILE A 403 32.58 -24.91 16.62
C ILE A 403 34.00 -24.90 17.23
N GLU A 404 34.20 -25.74 18.24
CA GLU A 404 35.44 -26.01 19.02
C GLU A 404 36.67 -26.51 18.20
N ARG A 405 36.79 -26.19 16.90
CA ARG A 405 37.89 -26.73 16.06
C ARG A 405 38.80 -25.73 15.37
N TYR A 406 38.54 -24.42 15.45
CA TYR A 406 39.39 -23.42 14.79
C TYR A 406 39.67 -22.15 15.62
N ALA A 407 39.27 -22.12 16.91
CA ALA A 407 39.51 -21.00 17.81
C ALA A 407 40.93 -20.96 18.43
N SER A 408 41.90 -21.74 17.93
CA SER A 408 43.24 -21.85 18.53
C SER A 408 44.20 -20.69 18.22
N LEU A 409 43.71 -19.48 17.96
CA LEU A 409 44.56 -18.31 17.67
C LEU A 409 44.15 -17.04 18.40
N CYS A 410 43.30 -17.11 19.42
CA CYS A 410 42.91 -15.94 20.19
C CYS A 410 42.97 -16.19 21.70
N ASP A 411 44.16 -16.52 22.20
CA ASP A 411 44.53 -16.27 23.60
C ASP A 411 45.92 -15.62 23.58
N GLU A 412 45.95 -14.29 23.77
CA GLU A 412 47.03 -13.54 24.42
C GLU A 412 46.56 -12.08 24.54
N ASP A 413 45.92 -11.77 25.66
CA ASP A 413 46.10 -10.56 26.46
C ASP A 413 44.89 -10.37 27.40
N VAL A 414 44.94 -11.07 28.53
CA VAL A 414 44.25 -10.61 29.74
C VAL A 414 45.35 -10.25 30.73
N SER A 415 45.58 -8.95 30.81
CA SER A 415 46.39 -8.29 31.83
C SER A 415 45.87 -8.65 33.23
N ASP A 416 46.73 -9.29 34.00
CA ASP A 416 46.59 -9.55 35.43
C ASP A 416 46.67 -8.24 36.22
N PRO A 417 45.66 -7.86 37.04
CA PRO A 417 45.76 -6.73 37.94
C PRO A 417 45.91 -7.21 39.39
N ARG A 418 46.94 -7.98 39.71
CA ARG A 418 47.36 -8.22 41.10
C ARG A 418 48.86 -8.41 41.25
N GLU A 419 49.62 -7.33 41.29
CA GLU A 419 50.82 -7.25 42.14
C GLU A 419 51.25 -5.79 42.31
N GLY A 420 51.33 -5.33 43.57
CA GLY A 420 51.72 -3.96 43.88
C GLY A 420 51.30 -3.47 45.26
N ALA A 421 51.37 -4.32 46.29
CA ALA A 421 51.40 -3.91 47.68
C ALA A 421 52.37 -4.83 48.42
N VAL A 422 53.62 -4.38 48.56
CA VAL A 422 54.42 -4.24 49.79
C VAL A 422 55.67 -3.45 49.43
#